data_AF-A0A4U0ZN50-F1
#
_entry.id   AF-A0A4U0ZN50-F1
#
_cell.length_a   1.000
_cell.length_b   1.000
_cell.length_c   1.000
_cell.angle_alpha   90.00
_cell.angle_beta   90.00
_cell.angle_gamma   90.00
#
_symmetry.space_group_name_H-M   'P 1'
#
loop_
_entity.id
_entity.type
_entity.pdbx_description
1 polymer ?
#
loop_
_entity_poly.entity_id
_entity_poly.type
_entity_poly.pdbx_seq_one_letter_code
_entity_poly.pdbx_strand_id
1 'polypeptide(L)'
;MDTESIEKEKDQVLKKYTGIRSAPGSPFKSFGGALYAITYARLNDIPHLGTCAGFQHAVIELARDMILSPQAFLSINWYAHLQGKVWMSISK
;
A
#
# COMPACT_ATOMS: atom_id res chain seq x y z
N MET A 1 5.11 19.42 0.53
CA MET A 1 4.78 19.03 -0.85
C MET A 1 3.36 18.49 -0.83
N ASP A 2 2.50 18.96 -1.72
CA ASP A 2 1.15 18.43 -1.82
C ASP A 2 1.07 17.23 -2.76
N THR A 3 0.00 16.47 -2.61
CA THR A 3 -0.24 15.24 -3.35
C THR A 3 -0.55 15.47 -4.83
N GLU A 4 -1.01 16.65 -5.23
CA GLU A 4 -1.31 16.93 -6.64
C GLU A 4 -0.02 17.07 -7.46
N SER A 5 0.99 17.75 -6.91
CA SER A 5 2.33 17.79 -7.51
C SER A 5 2.95 16.39 -7.64
N ILE A 6 2.77 15.53 -6.63
CA ILE A 6 3.27 14.14 -6.69
C ILE A 6 2.59 13.36 -7.82
N GLU A 7 1.28 13.53 -8.02
CA GLU A 7 0.56 12.84 -9.09
C GLU A 7 1.05 13.26 -10.49
N LYS A 8 1.37 14.55 -10.66
CA LYS A 8 1.83 15.12 -11.94
C LYS A 8 3.28 14.76 -12.25
N GLU A 9 4.18 14.90 -11.26
CA GLU A 9 5.62 14.85 -11.47
C GLU A 9 6.26 13.52 -11.01
N LYS A 10 5.55 12.74 -10.19
CA LYS A 10 5.90 11.37 -9.79
C LYS A 10 7.34 11.24 -9.26
N ASP A 11 8.14 10.35 -9.84
CA ASP A 11 9.51 10.05 -9.41
C ASP A 11 10.42 11.28 -9.47
N GLN A 12 10.14 12.23 -10.37
CA GLN A 12 10.97 13.42 -10.53
C GLN A 12 11.02 14.24 -9.23
N VAL A 13 9.90 14.32 -8.52
CA VAL A 13 9.84 15.01 -7.23
C VAL A 13 10.24 14.13 -6.05
N LEU A 14 10.05 12.80 -6.15
CA LEU A 14 10.28 11.87 -5.03
C LEU A 14 11.73 11.40 -4.88
N LYS A 15 12.48 11.23 -5.98
CA LYS A 15 13.84 10.65 -6.01
C LYS A 15 14.89 11.35 -5.14
N LYS A 16 14.63 12.60 -4.76
CA LYS A 16 15.53 13.41 -3.92
C LYS A 16 15.32 13.17 -2.42
N TYR A 17 14.33 12.36 -2.03
CA TYR A 17 14.00 12.06 -0.65
C TYR A 17 14.41 10.63 -0.29
N THR A 18 14.90 10.46 0.93
CA THR A 18 15.28 9.15 1.50
C THR A 18 14.20 8.57 2.42
N GLY A 19 13.02 9.18 2.43
CA GLY A 19 11.89 8.73 3.23
C GLY A 19 10.68 9.65 3.00
N ILE A 20 9.48 9.11 3.24
CA ILE A 20 8.21 9.79 3.01
C ILE A 20 7.41 9.81 4.30
N ARG A 21 6.97 11.00 4.73
CA ARG A 21 6.03 11.16 5.84
C ARG A 21 4.72 11.73 5.33
N SER A 22 3.63 11.00 5.52
CA SER A 22 2.27 11.48 5.25
C SER A 22 1.68 12.06 6.54
N ALA A 23 1.61 13.38 6.60
CA ALA A 23 1.14 14.13 7.75
C ALA A 23 -0.39 13.98 7.96
N PRO A 24 -0.91 14.30 9.17
CA PRO A 24 -2.34 14.38 9.41
C PRO A 24 -2.99 15.46 8.54
N GLY A 25 -4.24 15.22 8.13
CA GLY A 25 -5.01 16.15 7.30
C GLY A 25 -5.74 15.41 6.19
N SER A 26 -7.01 15.12 6.41
CA SER A 26 -7.92 14.64 5.37
C SER A 26 -8.83 15.77 4.89
N PRO A 27 -9.24 15.77 3.62
CA PRO A 27 -8.75 14.90 2.55
C PRO A 27 -7.37 15.36 2.04
N PHE A 28 -6.57 14.43 1.52
CA PHE A 28 -5.45 14.81 0.67
C PHE A 28 -5.97 15.43 -0.63
N LYS A 29 -5.25 16.42 -1.17
CA LYS A 29 -5.65 17.13 -2.39
C LYS A 29 -5.79 16.21 -3.61
N SER A 30 -5.00 15.14 -3.63
CA SER A 30 -5.03 14.10 -4.65
C SER A 30 -4.89 12.74 -3.97
N PHE A 31 -5.88 11.88 -4.23
CA PHE A 31 -5.84 10.49 -3.83
C PHE A 31 -4.76 9.71 -4.59
N GLY A 32 -4.63 9.96 -5.90
CA GLY A 32 -3.66 9.29 -6.77
C GLY A 32 -2.22 9.57 -6.35
N GLY A 33 -1.88 10.83 -6.07
CA GLY A 33 -0.55 11.21 -5.61
C GLY A 33 -0.24 10.71 -4.20
N ALA A 34 -1.25 10.60 -3.33
CA ALA A 34 -1.07 9.99 -2.01
C ALA A 34 -0.69 8.51 -2.12
N LEU A 35 -1.43 7.74 -2.92
CA LEU A 35 -1.10 6.33 -3.19
C LEU A 35 0.26 6.20 -3.88
N TYR A 36 0.55 7.05 -4.86
CA TYR A 36 1.83 7.02 -5.58
C TYR A 36 3.02 7.21 -4.64
N ALA A 37 2.94 8.15 -3.70
CA ALA A 37 4.00 8.37 -2.72
C ALA A 37 4.23 7.14 -1.82
N ILE A 38 3.16 6.46 -1.41
CA ILE A 38 3.25 5.26 -0.58
C ILE A 38 3.85 4.10 -1.38
N THR A 39 3.33 3.85 -2.58
CA THR A 39 3.87 2.82 -3.48
C THR A 39 5.33 3.09 -3.81
N TYR A 40 5.70 4.34 -4.09
CA TYR A 40 7.08 4.73 -4.34
C TYR A 40 7.97 4.37 -3.15
N ALA A 41 7.56 4.69 -1.93
CA ALA A 41 8.33 4.37 -0.73
C ALA A 41 8.58 2.86 -0.61
N ARG A 42 7.52 2.05 -0.77
CA ARG A 42 7.58 0.59 -0.69
C ARG A 42 8.45 -0.03 -1.77
N LEU A 43 8.29 0.40 -3.02
CA LEU A 43 9.02 -0.18 -4.16
C LEU A 43 10.49 0.24 -4.22
N ASN A 44 10.84 1.38 -3.62
CA ASN A 44 12.22 1.88 -3.57
C ASN A 44 12.91 1.59 -2.22
N ASP A 45 12.27 0.82 -1.34
CA ASP A 45 12.80 0.45 -0.02
C ASP A 45 13.25 1.66 0.83
N ILE A 46 12.46 2.74 0.79
CA ILE A 46 12.68 3.91 1.65
C ILE A 46 11.60 4.00 2.74
N PRO A 47 11.95 4.44 3.96
CA PRO A 47 10.99 4.52 5.05
C PRO A 47 9.75 5.35 4.73
N HIS A 48 8.57 4.79 4.99
CA HIS A 48 7.29 5.52 5.00
C HIS A 48 6.73 5.64 6.42
N LEU A 49 6.29 6.84 6.80
CA LEU A 49 5.56 7.08 8.05
C LEU A 49 4.21 7.73 7.76
N GLY A 50 3.15 6.94 7.81
CA GLY A 50 1.77 7.41 7.68
C GLY A 50 1.11 7.65 9.04
N THR A 51 0.47 8.81 9.21
CA THR A 51 -0.36 9.12 10.40
C THR A 51 -1.76 9.53 9.97
N CYS A 52 -2.80 9.19 10.74
CA CYS A 52 -4.20 9.50 10.41
C CYS A 52 -4.56 9.04 8.98
N ALA A 53 -4.98 9.95 8.09
CA ALA A 53 -5.24 9.65 6.69
C ALA A 53 -4.04 9.02 5.97
N GLY A 54 -2.80 9.37 6.34
CA GLY A 54 -1.60 8.74 5.81
C GLY A 54 -1.52 7.24 6.09
N PHE A 55 -1.95 6.81 7.29
CA PHE A 55 -2.04 5.38 7.63
C PHE A 55 -3.18 4.69 6.88
N GLN A 56 -4.35 5.34 6.80
CA GLN A 56 -5.50 4.82 6.05
C GLN A 56 -5.14 4.57 4.58
N HIS A 57 -4.45 5.53 3.93
CA HIS A 57 -4.03 5.38 2.54
C HIS A 57 -2.94 4.31 2.38
N ALA A 58 -2.08 4.09 3.39
CA ALA A 58 -1.10 3.00 3.36
C ALA A 58 -1.77 1.63 3.39
N VAL A 59 -2.80 1.44 4.22
CA VAL A 59 -3.61 0.21 4.24
C VAL A 59 -4.32 0.01 2.90
N ILE A 60 -4.86 1.07 2.30
CA ILE A 60 -5.52 1.01 0.99
C ILE A 60 -4.52 0.64 -0.13
N GLU A 61 -3.31 1.20 -0.12
CA GLU A 61 -2.25 0.87 -1.09
C GLU A 61 -1.89 -0.62 -1.01
N LEU A 62 -1.62 -1.11 0.21
CA LEU A 62 -1.26 -2.50 0.44
C LEU A 62 -2.39 -3.44 0.03
N ALA A 63 -3.64 -3.15 0.41
CA ALA A 63 -4.79 -3.97 0.04
C ALA A 63 -4.98 -4.03 -1.49
N ARG A 64 -4.75 -2.91 -2.20
CA ARG A 64 -4.79 -2.88 -3.66
C ARG A 64 -3.70 -3.75 -4.28
N ASP A 65 -2.47 -3.66 -3.78
CA ASP A 65 -1.34 -4.47 -4.26
C ASP A 65 -1.58 -5.97 -4.03
N MET A 66 -2.08 -6.34 -2.85
CA MET A 66 -2.35 -7.74 -2.48
C MET A 66 -3.59 -8.34 -3.16
N ILE A 67 -4.62 -7.56 -3.46
CA ILE A 67 -5.85 -8.11 -4.05
C ILE A 67 -5.79 -8.08 -5.59
N LEU A 68 -5.14 -7.07 -6.16
CA LEU A 68 -5.08 -6.88 -7.61
C LEU A 68 -3.85 -7.52 -8.26
N SER A 69 -2.86 -7.99 -7.49
CA SER A 69 -1.74 -8.73 -8.07
C SER A 69 -2.09 -10.22 -8.27
N PRO A 70 -1.87 -10.78 -9.48
CA PRO A 70 -2.12 -12.20 -9.77
C PRO A 70 -1.35 -13.13 -8.82
N GLN A 71 -0.15 -12.72 -8.41
CA GLN A 71 0.70 -13.47 -7.49
C GLN A 71 0.07 -13.61 -6.09
N ALA A 72 -0.53 -12.54 -5.59
CA ALA A 72 -1.13 -12.56 -4.26
C ALA A 72 -2.46 -13.34 -4.23
N PHE A 73 -3.24 -13.31 -5.32
CA PHE A 73 -4.43 -14.16 -5.45
C PHE A 73 -4.12 -15.66 -5.31
N LEU A 74 -3.00 -16.12 -5.90
CA LEU A 74 -2.54 -17.51 -5.77
C LEU A 74 -2.17 -17.86 -4.32
N SER A 75 -1.53 -16.93 -3.60
CA SER A 75 -1.14 -17.13 -2.19
C SER A 75 -2.35 -17.23 -1.25
N ILE A 76 -3.39 -16.42 -1.49
CA ILE A 76 -4.63 -16.41 -0.70
C ILE A 76 -5.41 -17.70 -0.93
N ASN A 77 -5.56 -18.14 -2.19
CA ASN A 77 -6.23 -19.40 -2.49
C ASN A 77 -5.50 -20.61 -1.93
N TRP A 78 -4.16 -20.60 -1.95
CA TRP A 78 -3.36 -21.63 -1.30
C TRP A 78 -3.59 -21.66 0.21
N TYR A 79 -3.60 -20.51 0.87
CA TYR A 79 -3.87 -20.42 2.31
C TYR A 79 -5.29 -20.89 2.66
N ALA A 80 -6.30 -20.50 1.87
CA ALA A 80 -7.68 -20.96 2.03
C ALA A 80 -7.81 -22.49 1.86
N HIS A 81 -7.12 -23.07 0.88
CA HIS A 81 -7.08 -24.52 0.67
C HIS A 81 -6.43 -25.26 1.84
N LEU A 82 -5.34 -24.72 2.40
CA LEU A 82 -4.69 -25.28 3.59
C LEU A 82 -5.61 -25.22 4.82
N GLN A 83 -6.31 -24.11 5.04
CA GLN A 83 -7.26 -23.97 6.16
C GLN A 83 -8.43 -24.96 6.03
N GLY A 84 -8.96 -25.16 4.81
CA GLY A 84 -10.01 -26.16 4.56
C GLY A 84 -9.57 -27.59 4.86
N LYS A 85 -8.33 -27.96 4.49
CA LYS A 85 -7.76 -29.28 4.80
C LYS A 85 -7.46 -29.47 6.29
N VAL A 86 -6.97 -28.43 6.96
CA VAL A 86 -6.70 -28.44 8.41
C VAL A 86 -8.01 -28.58 9.18
N TRP A 87 -9.07 -27.84 8.82
CA TRP A 87 -10.38 -27.95 9.46
C TRP A 87 -10.99 -29.35 9.36
N MET A 88 -10.96 -29.98 8.17
CA MET A 88 -11.47 -31.35 7.98
C MET A 88 -10.66 -32.42 8.74
N SER A 89 -9.41 -32.12 9.13
CA SER A 89 -8.57 -33.01 9.92
C SER A 89 -8.79 -32.87 11.44
N ILE A 90 -9.34 -31.75 11.90
CA ILE A 90 -9.63 -31.50 13.32
C ILE A 90 -11.06 -31.96 13.68
N SER A 91 -11.93 -32.10 12.68
CA SER A 91 -13.33 -32.53 12.84
C SER A 91 -13.57 -34.05 12.72
N LYS A 92 -12.54 -34.89 12.89
CA LYS A 92 -12.65 -36.36 12.89
C LYS A 92 -12.21 -36.94 14.23
#